data_AF-A0A937TPW3-F1
#
_entry.id   AF-A0A937TPW3-F1
#
_cell.length_a   1.000
_cell.length_b   1.000
_cell.length_c   1.000
_cell.angle_alpha   90.00
_cell.angle_beta   90.00
_cell.angle_gamma   90.00
#
_symmetry.space_group_name_H-M   'P 1'
#
loop_
_entity.id
_entity.type
_entity.pdbx_description
1 polymer ?
#
loop_
_entity_poly.entity_id
_entity_poly.type
_entity_poly.pdbx_seq_one_letter_code
_entity_poly.pdbx_strand_id
1 'polypeptide(L)'
;MMKKILSILLVLFIFSGCGKIDKSSPVAIEIDKIKITVNEFEEAFKNSFYAKEDTPSSRKEFLDYFVTRKLILKEAEKQSLDKDQNFLKDVELFWEQSLLKRILDRKIKELSLNVKIDDREIRNYYRAHKADYFKDKELGDVYGEIKWLILKEKQREAIEEWTNSLRKDSKVKIEYELLKMGK
;
A
#
# COMPACT_ATOMS: atom_id res chain seq x y z
N MET A 1 -33.87 -11.91 -33.72
CA MET A 1 -32.67 -12.72 -33.99
C MET A 1 -31.88 -12.86 -32.71
N MET A 2 -31.84 -14.09 -32.20
CA MET A 2 -31.16 -14.53 -30.99
C MET A 2 -29.66 -14.75 -31.25
N LYS A 3 -28.89 -14.92 -30.15
CA LYS A 3 -27.44 -15.21 -30.01
C LYS A 3 -26.65 -13.91 -29.81
N LYS A 4 -26.13 -13.59 -28.63
CA LYS A 4 -25.25 -14.41 -27.79
C LYS A 4 -25.46 -14.07 -26.31
N ILE A 5 -26.01 -15.00 -25.55
CA ILE A 5 -25.93 -15.02 -24.10
C ILE A 5 -24.52 -15.56 -23.79
N LEU A 6 -23.60 -14.66 -23.47
CA LEU A 6 -22.32 -15.05 -22.88
C LEU A 6 -22.51 -14.98 -21.37
N SER A 7 -23.04 -16.07 -20.81
CA SER A 7 -23.06 -16.32 -19.37
C SER A 7 -21.62 -16.35 -18.87
N ILE A 8 -21.14 -15.20 -18.38
CA ILE A 8 -19.96 -15.13 -17.54
C ILE A 8 -20.43 -15.59 -16.16
N LEU A 9 -20.39 -16.90 -15.96
CA LEU A 9 -20.34 -17.54 -14.65
C LEU A 9 -19.00 -17.10 -14.02
N LEU A 10 -18.98 -15.90 -13.44
CA LEU A 10 -17.90 -15.47 -12.56
C LEU A 10 -18.07 -16.28 -11.28
N VAL A 11 -17.39 -17.43 -11.30
CA VAL A 11 -17.15 -18.33 -10.18
C VAL A 11 -16.89 -17.49 -8.95
N LEU A 12 -17.73 -17.70 -7.94
CA LEU A 12 -17.47 -17.42 -6.53
C LEU A 12 -16.08 -17.97 -6.19
N PHE A 13 -15.03 -17.17 -6.36
CA PHE A 13 -13.74 -17.47 -5.77
C PHE A 13 -13.83 -17.06 -4.29
N ILE A 14 -14.31 -18.04 -3.53
CA ILE A 14 -14.35 -18.08 -2.08
C ILE A 14 -13.00 -17.60 -1.56
N PHE A 15 -13.08 -16.63 -0.64
CA PHE A 15 -12.00 -16.17 0.24
C PHE A 15 -11.07 -17.33 0.63
N SER A 16 -9.91 -17.39 -0.01
CA SER A 16 -8.72 -18.07 0.52
C SER A 16 -7.60 -17.05 0.66
N GLY A 17 -7.93 -15.92 1.28
CA GLY A 17 -6.96 -15.07 1.95
C GLY A 17 -6.52 -15.73 3.24
N CYS A 18 -5.74 -16.81 3.14
CA CYS A 18 -5.07 -17.39 4.29
C CYS A 18 -3.92 -16.47 4.70
N GLY A 19 -4.24 -15.44 5.49
CA GLY A 19 -3.31 -15.03 6.55
C GLY A 19 -3.04 -16.26 7.42
N LYS A 20 -1.82 -16.43 7.93
CA LYS A 20 -1.48 -17.51 8.86
C LYS A 20 -2.25 -17.31 10.17
N ILE A 21 -3.52 -17.69 10.17
CA ILE A 21 -4.29 -17.91 11.38
C ILE A 21 -3.70 -19.18 11.98
N ASP A 22 -3.01 -19.02 13.10
CA ASP A 22 -2.52 -20.12 13.90
C ASP A 22 -3.74 -20.91 14.41
N LYS A 23 -4.12 -21.96 13.68
CA LYS A 23 -5.31 -22.79 13.96
C LYS A 23 -5.26 -23.51 15.32
N SER A 24 -4.18 -23.34 16.08
CA SER A 24 -4.01 -23.87 17.43
C SER A 24 -4.47 -22.91 18.54
N SER A 25 -4.81 -21.65 18.25
CA SER A 25 -5.20 -20.68 19.28
C SER A 25 -6.67 -20.90 19.71
N PRO A 26 -6.96 -21.05 21.03
CA PRO A 26 -8.34 -21.21 21.51
C PRO A 26 -9.23 -20.02 21.16
N VAL A 27 -10.53 -20.28 20.95
CA VAL A 27 -11.54 -19.22 20.81
C VAL A 27 -11.78 -18.59 22.18
N ALA A 28 -11.63 -17.27 22.27
CA ALA A 28 -11.81 -16.50 23.51
C ALA A 28 -13.10 -15.67 23.52
N ILE A 29 -13.57 -15.25 22.33
CA ILE A 29 -14.76 -14.41 22.18
C ILE A 29 -15.60 -14.99 21.04
N GLU A 30 -16.90 -15.16 21.28
CA GLU A 30 -17.88 -15.61 20.29
C GLU A 30 -19.05 -14.60 20.22
N ILE A 31 -19.33 -14.10 19.02
CA ILE A 31 -20.42 -13.15 18.72
C ILE A 31 -21.21 -13.75 17.55
N ASP A 32 -22.29 -14.47 17.88
CA ASP A 32 -23.06 -15.27 16.92
C ASP A 32 -22.18 -16.24 16.12
N LYS A 33 -21.90 -15.94 14.85
CA LYS A 33 -21.04 -16.73 13.96
C LYS A 33 -19.60 -16.25 13.93
N ILE A 34 -19.30 -15.10 14.52
CA ILE A 34 -17.95 -14.52 14.58
C ILE A 34 -17.23 -15.17 15.76
N LYS A 35 -16.15 -15.88 15.48
CA LYS A 35 -15.26 -16.47 16.48
C LYS A 35 -13.93 -15.74 16.44
N ILE A 36 -13.47 -15.32 17.61
CA ILE A 36 -12.21 -14.58 17.76
C ILE A 36 -11.33 -15.37 18.72
N THR A 37 -10.16 -15.75 18.23
CA THR A 37 -9.15 -16.49 18.97
C THR A 37 -8.39 -15.58 19.93
N VAL A 38 -7.72 -16.19 20.91
CA VAL A 38 -6.80 -15.48 21.82
C VAL A 38 -5.78 -14.68 20.99
N ASN A 39 -5.16 -15.29 19.98
CA ASN A 39 -4.14 -14.63 19.17
C ASN A 39 -4.67 -13.41 18.42
N GLU A 40 -5.87 -13.49 17.84
CA GLU A 40 -6.49 -12.36 17.14
C GLU A 40 -6.83 -11.22 18.10
N PHE A 41 -7.30 -11.54 19.31
CA PHE A 41 -7.53 -10.53 20.35
C PHE A 41 -6.22 -9.87 20.79
N GLU A 42 -5.17 -10.66 21.04
CA GLU A 42 -3.85 -10.15 21.45
C GLU A 42 -3.22 -9.26 20.37
N GLU A 43 -3.30 -9.66 19.10
CA GLU A 43 -2.79 -8.85 17.99
C GLU A 43 -3.58 -7.54 17.88
N ALA A 44 -4.90 -7.59 18.00
CA ALA A 44 -5.73 -6.39 17.98
C ALA A 44 -5.45 -5.47 19.17
N PHE A 45 -5.23 -6.02 20.38
CA PHE A 45 -4.90 -5.26 21.58
C PHE A 45 -3.56 -4.55 21.41
N LYS A 46 -2.50 -5.28 21.01
CA LYS A 46 -1.14 -4.76 20.81
C LYS A 46 -1.07 -3.63 19.79
N ASN A 47 -1.93 -3.66 18.77
CA ASN A 47 -2.02 -2.63 17.74
C ASN A 47 -2.97 -1.48 18.10
N SER A 48 -3.60 -1.52 19.27
CA SER A 48 -4.52 -0.48 19.74
C SER A 48 -3.80 0.53 20.64
N PHE A 49 -4.44 1.67 20.87
CA PHE A 49 -3.96 2.67 21.83
C PHE A 49 -3.95 2.15 23.28
N TYR A 50 -4.76 1.13 23.59
CA TYR A 50 -4.86 0.55 24.94
C TYR A 50 -3.61 -0.27 25.33
N ALA A 51 -2.78 -0.67 24.35
CA ALA A 51 -1.54 -1.40 24.62
C ALA A 51 -0.43 -0.55 25.26
N LYS A 52 -0.63 0.75 25.45
CA LYS A 52 0.33 1.63 26.13
C LYS A 52 0.66 1.14 27.54
N GLU A 53 -0.33 0.63 28.25
CA GLU A 53 -0.18 0.04 29.58
C GLU A 53 -0.93 -1.29 29.59
N ASP A 54 -0.20 -2.41 29.61
CA ASP A 54 -0.81 -3.73 29.60
C ASP A 54 -1.29 -4.14 31.01
N THR A 55 -2.47 -3.64 31.39
CA THR A 55 -3.11 -3.93 32.69
C THR A 55 -4.46 -4.63 32.50
N PRO A 56 -4.96 -5.38 33.50
CA PRO A 56 -6.31 -5.95 33.43
C PRO A 56 -7.41 -4.92 33.12
N SER A 57 -7.29 -3.69 33.62
CA SER A 57 -8.24 -2.61 33.31
C SER A 57 -8.18 -2.21 31.85
N SER A 58 -6.99 -1.92 31.31
CA SER A 58 -6.82 -1.54 29.90
C SER A 58 -7.31 -2.63 28.93
N ARG A 59 -7.09 -3.90 29.27
CA ARG A 59 -7.55 -5.05 28.49
C ARG A 59 -9.05 -5.17 28.50
N LYS A 60 -9.69 -4.90 29.65
CA LYS A 60 -11.15 -4.87 29.78
C LYS A 60 -11.75 -3.73 28.95
N GLU A 61 -11.19 -2.54 29.05
CA GLU A 61 -11.63 -1.39 28.24
C GLU A 61 -11.48 -1.66 26.73
N PHE A 62 -10.35 -2.24 26.32
CA PHE A 62 -10.16 -2.65 24.94
C PHE A 62 -11.15 -3.73 24.52
N LEU A 63 -11.43 -4.73 25.36
CA LEU A 63 -12.40 -5.79 25.08
C LEU A 63 -13.79 -5.21 24.82
N ASP A 64 -14.26 -4.32 25.70
CA ASP A 64 -15.57 -3.66 25.56
C ASP A 64 -15.64 -2.85 24.26
N TYR A 65 -14.60 -2.07 23.96
CA TYR A 65 -14.47 -1.34 22.69
C TYR A 65 -14.49 -2.29 21.48
N PHE A 66 -13.71 -3.36 21.54
CA PHE A 66 -13.50 -4.29 20.44
C PHE A 66 -14.79 -5.07 20.12
N VAL A 67 -15.49 -5.58 21.13
CA VAL A 67 -16.80 -6.24 20.97
C VAL A 67 -17.83 -5.25 20.42
N THR A 68 -17.91 -4.04 20.97
CA THR A 68 -18.84 -3.00 20.49
C THR A 68 -18.60 -2.69 19.01
N ARG A 69 -17.33 -2.53 18.61
CA ARG A 69 -16.96 -2.31 17.21
C ARG A 69 -17.40 -3.46 16.30
N LYS A 70 -17.25 -4.72 16.73
CA LYS A 70 -17.71 -5.89 15.96
C LYS A 70 -19.23 -5.92 15.79
N LEU A 71 -19.99 -5.56 16.83
CA LEU A 71 -21.45 -5.47 16.74
C LEU A 71 -21.90 -4.39 15.75
N ILE A 72 -21.26 -3.22 15.75
CA ILE A 72 -21.54 -2.14 14.80
C ILE A 72 -21.26 -2.59 13.36
N LEU A 73 -20.12 -3.24 13.12
CA LEU A 73 -19.76 -3.75 11.79
C LEU A 73 -20.76 -4.80 11.28
N LYS A 74 -21.23 -5.68 12.17
CA LYS A 74 -22.29 -6.64 11.83
C LYS A 74 -23.59 -5.95 11.42
N GLU A 75 -23.96 -4.86 12.09
CA GLU A 75 -25.14 -4.08 11.71
C GLU A 75 -24.94 -3.39 10.34
N ALA A 76 -23.73 -2.92 10.03
CA ALA A 76 -23.40 -2.40 8.71
C ALA A 76 -23.56 -3.46 7.60
N GLU A 77 -23.11 -4.70 7.84
CA GLU A 77 -23.30 -5.83 6.92
C GLU A 77 -24.78 -6.19 6.74
N LYS A 78 -25.57 -6.15 7.83
CA LYS A 78 -27.02 -6.37 7.76
C LYS A 78 -27.72 -5.32 6.90
N GLN A 79 -27.22 -4.08 6.91
CA GLN A 79 -27.66 -2.99 6.05
C GLN A 79 -27.05 -3.06 4.64
N SER A 80 -26.28 -4.11 4.32
CA SER A 80 -25.62 -4.32 3.03
C SER A 80 -24.66 -3.20 2.62
N LEU A 81 -24.11 -2.46 3.60
CA LEU A 81 -23.11 -1.42 3.32
C LEU A 81 -21.82 -1.99 2.74
N ASP A 82 -21.51 -3.25 3.03
CA ASP A 82 -20.42 -4.03 2.44
C ASP A 82 -20.60 -4.31 0.93
N LYS A 83 -21.83 -4.12 0.41
CA LYS A 83 -22.19 -4.34 -1.00
C LYS A 83 -22.52 -3.04 -1.74
N ASP A 84 -22.49 -1.92 -1.03
CA ASP A 84 -22.71 -0.61 -1.63
C ASP A 84 -21.66 -0.34 -2.72
N GLN A 85 -22.10 0.18 -3.86
CA GLN A 85 -21.22 0.35 -5.01
C GLN A 85 -20.17 1.44 -4.80
N ASN A 86 -20.46 2.46 -3.98
CA ASN A 86 -19.46 3.48 -3.66
C ASN A 86 -18.43 2.92 -2.68
N PHE A 87 -18.88 2.19 -1.64
CA PHE A 87 -17.97 1.49 -0.74
C PHE A 87 -17.03 0.53 -1.48
N LEU A 88 -17.56 -0.30 -2.39
CA LEU A 88 -16.74 -1.25 -3.16
C LEU A 88 -15.70 -0.54 -4.04
N LYS A 89 -16.07 0.61 -4.66
CA LYS A 89 -15.12 1.44 -5.41
C LYS A 89 -14.04 2.03 -4.51
N ASP A 90 -14.40 2.50 -3.33
CA ASP A 90 -13.44 3.04 -2.37
C ASP A 90 -12.45 1.96 -1.91
N VAL A 91 -12.93 0.72 -1.69
CA VAL A 91 -12.09 -0.44 -1.39
C VAL A 91 -11.15 -0.78 -2.55
N GLU A 92 -11.66 -0.78 -3.79
CA GLU A 92 -10.85 -1.03 -5.00
C GLU A 92 -9.75 0.03 -5.15
N LEU A 93 -10.09 1.31 -5.05
CA LEU A 93 -9.13 2.41 -5.13
C LEU A 93 -8.06 2.32 -4.03
N PHE A 94 -8.46 2.03 -2.79
CA PHE A 94 -7.52 1.84 -1.68
C PHE A 94 -6.59 0.65 -1.93
N TRP A 95 -7.11 -0.45 -2.46
CA TRP A 95 -6.33 -1.64 -2.80
C TRP A 95 -5.30 -1.35 -3.90
N GLU A 96 -5.72 -0.69 -4.99
CA GLU A 96 -4.84 -0.29 -6.09
C GLU A 96 -3.71 0.61 -5.59
N GLN A 97 -4.01 1.66 -4.83
CA GLN A 97 -3.02 2.57 -4.27
C GLN A 97 -2.06 1.87 -3.31
N SER A 98 -2.57 0.98 -2.47
CA SER A 98 -1.77 0.22 -1.52
C SER A 98 -0.81 -0.73 -2.22
N LEU A 99 -1.25 -1.41 -3.27
CA LEU A 99 -0.38 -2.29 -4.07
C LEU A 99 0.65 -1.50 -4.85
N LEU A 100 0.25 -0.40 -5.49
CA LEU A 100 1.16 0.49 -6.21
C LEU A 100 2.29 0.98 -5.30
N LYS A 101 1.94 1.46 -4.10
CA LYS A 101 2.95 1.87 -3.10
C LYS A 101 3.90 0.73 -2.75
N ARG A 102 3.36 -0.47 -2.44
CA ARG A 102 4.17 -1.63 -2.03
C ARG A 102 5.16 -2.07 -3.11
N ILE A 103 4.75 -2.09 -4.37
CA ILE A 103 5.64 -2.51 -5.46
C ILE A 103 6.70 -1.44 -5.76
N LEU A 104 6.34 -0.16 -5.72
CA LEU A 104 7.29 0.95 -5.88
C LEU A 104 8.33 0.95 -4.74
N ASP A 105 7.90 0.83 -3.49
CA ASP A 105 8.79 0.75 -2.32
C ASP A 105 9.77 -0.42 -2.46
N ARG A 106 9.30 -1.58 -2.94
CA ARG A 106 10.16 -2.75 -3.18
C ARG A 106 11.19 -2.44 -4.27
N LYS A 107 10.77 -1.86 -5.39
CA LYS A 107 11.66 -1.53 -6.51
C LYS A 107 12.71 -0.50 -6.11
N ILE A 108 12.32 0.57 -5.42
CA ILE A 108 13.25 1.59 -4.91
C ILE A 108 14.29 0.96 -3.97
N LYS A 109 13.88 0.04 -3.09
CA LYS A 109 14.81 -0.69 -2.20
C LYS A 109 15.79 -1.58 -2.97
N GLU A 110 15.30 -2.37 -3.93
CA GLU A 110 16.13 -3.21 -4.80
C GLU A 110 17.20 -2.38 -5.55
N LEU A 111 16.80 -1.21 -6.05
CA LEU A 111 17.70 -0.28 -6.75
C LEU A 111 18.73 0.32 -5.79
N SER A 112 18.31 0.74 -4.59
CA SER A 112 19.19 1.38 -3.61
C SER A 112 20.30 0.46 -3.08
N LEU A 113 20.10 -0.86 -3.09
CA LEU A 113 21.13 -1.82 -2.68
C LEU A 113 22.33 -1.86 -3.64
N ASN A 114 22.15 -1.45 -4.90
CA ASN A 114 23.14 -1.59 -5.95
C ASN A 114 23.74 -0.25 -6.42
N VAL A 115 23.17 0.89 -6.02
CA VAL A 115 23.63 2.21 -6.45
C VAL A 115 24.80 2.67 -5.57
N LYS A 116 26.01 2.69 -6.15
CA LYS A 116 27.17 3.41 -5.59
C LYS A 116 27.21 4.82 -6.19
N ILE A 117 27.28 5.84 -5.33
CA ILE A 117 27.51 7.23 -5.74
C ILE A 117 28.97 7.56 -5.45
N ASP A 118 29.71 7.86 -6.50
CA ASP A 118 31.13 8.23 -6.43
C ASP A 118 31.29 9.73 -6.12
N ASP A 119 32.35 10.10 -5.41
CA ASP A 119 32.71 11.48 -5.12
C ASP A 119 32.86 12.32 -6.40
N ARG A 120 33.27 11.70 -7.50
CA ARG A 120 33.34 12.36 -8.81
C ARG A 120 31.95 12.83 -9.27
N GLU A 121 30.92 12.02 -9.08
CA GLU A 121 29.54 12.38 -9.45
C GLU A 121 29.05 13.56 -8.61
N ILE A 122 29.34 13.54 -7.30
CA ILE A 122 28.97 14.62 -6.38
C ILE A 122 29.68 15.94 -6.74
N ARG A 123 30.99 15.88 -7.02
CA ARG A 123 31.76 17.07 -7.46
C ARG A 123 31.26 17.63 -8.79
N ASN A 124 30.91 16.75 -9.73
CA ASN A 124 30.39 17.17 -11.04
C ASN A 124 29.02 17.83 -10.89
N TYR A 125 28.12 17.22 -10.10
CA TYR A 125 26.81 17.81 -9.81
C TYR A 125 26.96 19.18 -9.15
N TYR A 126 27.80 19.30 -8.12
CA TYR A 126 28.06 20.58 -7.44
C TYR A 126 28.54 21.66 -8.42
N ARG A 127 29.52 21.35 -9.27
CA ARG A 127 30.07 22.30 -10.26
C ARG A 127 29.02 22.74 -11.28
N ALA A 128 28.24 21.80 -11.80
CA ALA A 128 27.21 22.07 -12.80
C ALA A 128 26.07 22.95 -12.25
N HIS A 129 25.79 22.87 -10.95
CA HIS A 129 24.66 23.53 -10.30
C HIS A 129 25.07 24.66 -9.34
N LYS A 130 26.37 24.99 -9.26
CA LYS A 130 26.89 25.95 -8.26
C LYS A 130 26.26 27.33 -8.42
N ALA A 131 26.15 27.82 -9.65
CA ALA A 131 25.64 29.15 -9.92
C ALA A 131 24.16 29.31 -9.52
N ASP A 132 23.36 28.26 -9.70
CA ASP A 132 21.90 28.31 -9.54
C ASP A 132 21.45 27.93 -8.13
N TYR A 133 22.12 26.95 -7.49
CA TYR A 133 21.63 26.32 -6.26
C TYR A 133 22.61 26.38 -5.08
N PHE A 134 23.91 26.61 -5.33
CA PHE A 134 24.96 26.52 -4.28
C PHE A 134 25.92 27.71 -4.26
N LYS A 135 25.45 28.90 -4.66
CA LYS A 135 26.29 30.10 -4.91
C LYS A 135 27.21 30.46 -3.74
N ASP A 136 26.69 30.36 -2.52
CA ASP A 136 27.38 30.73 -1.28
C ASP A 136 27.67 29.52 -0.36
N LYS A 137 27.53 28.29 -0.88
CA LYS A 137 27.76 27.06 -0.11
C LYS A 137 29.00 26.34 -0.61
N GLU A 138 29.86 25.90 0.31
CA GLU A 138 31.00 25.07 -0.04
C GLU A 138 30.58 23.62 -0.24
N LEU A 139 31.34 22.86 -1.02
CA LEU A 139 31.02 21.47 -1.36
C LEU A 139 30.78 20.61 -0.10
N GLY A 140 31.58 20.82 0.95
CA GLY A 140 31.45 20.08 2.20
C GLY A 140 30.09 20.26 2.87
N ASP A 141 29.52 21.46 2.80
CA ASP A 141 28.25 21.81 3.45
C ASP A 141 27.05 21.15 2.76
N VAL A 142 27.16 20.88 1.45
CA VAL A 142 26.08 20.32 0.62
C VAL A 142 26.35 18.91 0.13
N TYR A 143 27.48 18.30 0.49
CA TYR A 143 27.88 16.99 -0.01
C TYR A 143 26.78 15.92 0.21
N GLY A 144 26.22 15.87 1.43
CA GLY A 144 25.16 14.93 1.78
C GLY A 144 23.85 15.19 1.02
N GLU A 145 23.49 16.46 0.84
CA GLU A 145 22.32 16.89 0.07
C GLU A 145 22.45 16.49 -1.39
N ILE A 146 23.60 16.78 -2.02
CA ILE A 146 23.89 16.42 -3.41
C ILE A 146 23.89 14.90 -3.58
N LYS A 147 24.49 14.15 -2.65
CA LYS A 147 24.43 12.68 -2.67
C LYS A 147 22.99 12.17 -2.66
N TRP A 148 22.11 12.77 -1.85
CA TRP A 148 20.70 12.40 -1.82
C TRP A 148 19.96 12.78 -3.12
N LEU A 149 20.25 13.94 -3.70
CA LEU A 149 19.68 14.37 -4.99
C LEU A 149 20.07 13.42 -6.13
N ILE A 150 21.36 13.06 -6.23
CA ILE A 150 21.85 12.09 -7.21
C ILE A 150 21.20 10.72 -7.00
N LEU A 151 21.06 10.27 -5.74
CA LEU A 151 20.38 9.01 -5.45
C LEU A 151 18.93 9.02 -5.95
N LYS A 152 18.20 10.10 -5.67
CA LYS A 152 16.81 10.28 -6.07
C LYS A 152 16.66 10.33 -7.59
N GLU A 153 17.59 10.99 -8.28
CA GLU A 153 17.65 11.03 -9.74
C GLU A 153 17.86 9.63 -10.34
N LYS A 154 18.85 8.89 -9.86
CA LYS A 154 19.08 7.50 -10.29
C LYS A 154 17.88 6.58 -10.02
N GLN A 155 17.21 6.76 -8.88
CA GLN A 155 15.99 6.01 -8.56
C GLN A 155 14.86 6.32 -9.55
N ARG A 156 14.68 7.60 -9.90
CA ARG A 156 13.66 8.02 -10.88
C ARG A 156 13.94 7.42 -12.26
N GLU A 157 15.18 7.51 -12.74
CA GLU A 157 15.60 6.94 -14.02
C GLU A 157 15.34 5.43 -14.08
N ALA A 158 15.75 4.69 -13.05
CA ALA A 158 15.53 3.25 -13.02
C ALA A 158 14.04 2.85 -12.94
N ILE A 159 13.20 3.64 -12.27
CA ILE A 159 11.74 3.43 -12.28
C ILE A 159 11.17 3.75 -13.68
N GLU A 160 11.66 4.79 -14.35
CA GLU A 160 11.27 5.11 -15.71
C GLU A 160 11.64 3.99 -16.69
N GLU A 161 12.88 3.49 -16.63
CA GLU A 161 13.32 2.33 -17.42
C GLU A 161 12.45 1.09 -17.15
N TRP A 162 12.16 0.80 -15.88
CA TRP A 162 11.31 -0.32 -15.51
C TRP A 162 9.87 -0.15 -16.02
N THR A 163 9.28 1.03 -15.88
CA THR A 163 7.91 1.27 -16.38
C THR A 163 7.85 1.25 -17.91
N ASN A 164 8.90 1.69 -18.59
CA ASN A 164 9.03 1.58 -20.04
C ASN A 164 9.13 0.12 -20.50
N SER A 165 9.86 -0.74 -19.78
CA SER A 165 9.90 -2.17 -20.09
C SER A 165 8.54 -2.84 -19.88
N LEU A 166 7.83 -2.52 -18.80
CA LEU A 166 6.46 -3.00 -18.56
C LEU A 166 5.52 -2.61 -19.71
N ARG A 167 5.63 -1.37 -20.21
CA ARG A 167 4.83 -0.88 -21.33
C ARG A 167 5.15 -1.64 -22.62
N LYS A 168 6.43 -1.91 -22.89
CA LYS A 168 6.89 -2.65 -24.07
C LYS A 168 6.39 -4.10 -24.06
N ASP A 169 6.36 -4.72 -22.88
CA ASP A 169 5.93 -6.11 -22.70
C ASP A 169 4.40 -6.25 -22.64
N SER A 170 3.67 -5.13 -22.72
CA SER A 170 2.22 -5.07 -22.60
C SER A 170 1.56 -4.62 -23.90
N LYS A 171 0.40 -5.20 -24.22
CA LYS A 171 -0.46 -4.68 -25.29
C LYS A 171 -1.26 -3.49 -24.79
N VAL A 172 -0.74 -2.28 -25.00
CA VAL A 172 -1.43 -1.03 -24.64
C VAL A 172 -2.16 -0.47 -25.85
N LYS A 173 -3.49 -0.31 -25.74
CA LYS A 173 -4.34 0.35 -26.74
C LYS A 173 -4.97 1.59 -26.10
N ILE A 174 -4.79 2.76 -26.72
CA ILE A 174 -5.31 4.03 -26.21
C ILE A 174 -6.15 4.69 -27.31
N GLU A 175 -7.39 5.03 -26.97
CA GLU A 175 -8.33 5.73 -27.86
C GLU A 175 -8.40 7.21 -27.45
N TYR A 176 -7.41 8.01 -27.87
CA TYR A 176 -7.23 9.39 -27.41
C TYR A 176 -8.44 10.31 -27.65
N GLU A 177 -9.16 10.11 -28.75
CA GLU A 177 -10.38 10.87 -29.07
C GLU A 177 -11.49 10.68 -28.01
N LEU A 178 -11.66 9.46 -27.48
CA LEU A 178 -12.63 9.19 -26.42
C LEU A 178 -12.25 9.80 -25.08
N LEU A 179 -10.95 10.05 -24.88
CA LEU A 179 -10.42 10.66 -23.67
C LEU A 179 -10.49 12.20 -23.71
N LYS A 180 -11.06 12.79 -24.78
CA LYS A 180 -11.13 14.25 -24.98
C LYS A 180 -9.75 14.91 -24.92
N MET A 181 -8.74 14.20 -25.40
CA MET A 181 -7.33 14.65 -25.42
C MET A 181 -6.94 15.31 -26.75
N GLY A 182 -7.89 15.84 -27.53
CA GLY A 182 -7.63 16.63 -28.75
C GLY A 182 -8.41 17.96 -28.72
N LYS A 183 -7.89 19.12 -29.13
CA LYS A 183 -6.55 19.51 -29.62
C LYS A 183 -5.70 20.15 -28.54
#